data_AF-A0AAD2FZS8-F1
#
_entry.id   AF-A0AAD2FZS8-F1
#
_cell.length_a   1.000
_cell.length_b   1.000
_cell.length_c   1.000
_cell.angle_alpha   90.00
_cell.angle_beta   90.00
_cell.angle_gamma   90.00
#
_symmetry.space_group_name_H-M   'P 1'
#
loop_
_entity.id
_entity.type
_entity.pdbx_description
1 polymer ?
#
loop_
_entity_poly.entity_id
_entity_poly.type
_entity_poly.pdbx_seq_one_letter_code
_entity_poly.pdbx_strand_id
1 'polypeptide(L)'
;MTQIELRLIPVPGQKPEFLAILEPLPGSPPLWQTSKVSQIVLENYTRESWAMDTAAKWYTLQFQSIDGRQKLPGFQTHLRDRKKSAFGRFGGDKVIVVPHKQMSSKTLTCRVANLDALQGCPLQPKVKAPPPISSSKPVPTKSVPPKSSSTSNNSNPKRKKAGLLGNLVGAQNRTNTAVMSSRAQKAQSDNPSSQPGSQSQGSANGGSSGPSASGEPLKTAGQVLMDFRQEMEQEMLDFDISPEPKLTVKVTLASKTRLLSEEDKLSGRVTMEVLKYIVYEAAEEVNEEWIAHKEPSEFMDEVEISIYKEGEAPPDVIEDINKAELPDEILGQQRAMQQQQQRLNASRDMKDRQEKQRLALAQESGEDFAQLNTKKRDRRTIEEIQAEMQDPKRQRSS
;
A
#
# COMPACT_ATOMS: atom_id res chain seq x y z
N MET A 1 -31.57 23.89 7.27
CA MET A 1 -30.63 23.50 6.21
C MET A 1 -29.98 22.20 6.61
N THR A 2 -30.02 21.17 5.75
CA THR A 2 -29.44 19.86 6.07
C THR A 2 -27.95 19.92 5.77
N GLN A 3 -27.12 19.99 6.81
CA GLN A 3 -25.68 19.91 6.68
C GLN A 3 -25.27 18.45 6.47
N ILE A 4 -24.32 18.21 5.57
CA ILE A 4 -23.85 16.85 5.26
C ILE A 4 -22.36 16.78 5.54
N GLU A 5 -21.94 15.83 6.37
CA GLU A 5 -20.52 15.58 6.61
C GLU A 5 -19.92 14.74 5.49
N LEU A 6 -18.88 15.25 4.83
CA LEU A 6 -18.06 14.48 3.90
C LEU A 6 -16.87 13.89 4.64
N ARG A 7 -16.75 12.57 4.60
CA ARG A 7 -15.61 11.83 5.14
C ARG A 7 -14.94 10.98 4.07
N LEU A 8 -13.66 10.70 4.27
CA LEU A 8 -12.82 9.95 3.36
C LEU A 8 -12.11 8.83 4.12
N ILE A 9 -12.11 7.63 3.56
CA ILE A 9 -11.27 6.52 4.02
C ILE A 9 -9.96 6.59 3.22
N PRO A 10 -8.84 7.00 3.84
CA PRO A 10 -7.57 7.18 3.10
C PRO A 10 -6.97 5.85 2.66
N VAL A 11 -7.13 4.81 3.48
CA VAL A 11 -6.69 3.43 3.24
C VAL A 11 -7.84 2.49 3.61
N PRO A 12 -8.18 1.49 2.78
CA PRO A 12 -9.18 0.49 3.13
C PRO A 12 -8.93 -0.08 4.54
N GLY A 13 -9.98 -0.17 5.36
CA GLY A 13 -9.88 -0.64 6.75
C GLY A 13 -9.61 0.45 7.79
N GLN A 14 -9.15 1.64 7.41
CA GLN A 14 -8.96 2.74 8.36
C GLN A 14 -10.24 3.51 8.68
N LYS A 15 -10.23 4.19 9.84
CA LYS A 15 -11.33 5.05 10.29
C LYS A 15 -11.54 6.21 9.30
N PRO A 16 -12.80 6.53 8.91
CA PRO A 16 -13.06 7.66 8.03
C PRO A 16 -12.59 8.99 8.61
N GLU A 17 -11.73 9.70 7.88
CA GLU A 17 -11.26 11.05 8.22
C GLU A 17 -12.30 12.09 7.78
N PHE A 18 -12.51 13.11 8.63
CA PHE A 18 -13.35 14.25 8.28
C PHE A 18 -12.69 15.12 7.20
N LEU A 19 -13.43 15.38 6.13
CA LEU A 19 -12.98 16.21 5.01
C LEU A 19 -13.59 17.61 5.03
N ALA A 20 -14.93 17.71 5.06
CA ALA A 20 -15.64 18.98 4.99
C ALA A 20 -17.10 18.85 5.45
N ILE A 21 -17.71 19.98 5.85
CA ILE A 21 -19.17 20.12 5.96
C ILE A 21 -19.68 20.72 4.66
N LEU A 22 -20.62 20.01 4.03
CA LEU A 22 -21.19 20.37 2.74
C LEU A 22 -22.61 20.91 2.87
N GLU A 23 -22.90 21.94 2.08
CA GLU A 23 -24.23 22.46 1.84
C GLU A 23 -24.60 22.31 0.35
N PRO A 24 -25.78 21.75 0.01
CA PRO A 24 -26.20 21.61 -1.38
C PRO A 24 -26.50 22.97 -2.01
N LEU A 25 -25.99 23.21 -3.22
CA LEU A 25 -26.26 24.41 -3.99
C LEU A 25 -27.70 24.41 -4.55
N PRO A 26 -28.36 25.59 -4.64
CA PRO A 26 -29.68 25.72 -5.21
C PRO A 26 -29.70 25.23 -6.67
N GLY A 27 -30.71 24.42 -7.02
CA GLY A 27 -30.84 23.82 -8.36
C GLY A 27 -30.35 22.37 -8.47
N SER A 28 -29.72 21.82 -7.42
CA SER A 28 -29.44 20.39 -7.40
C SER A 28 -30.79 19.59 -7.24
N PRO A 29 -30.92 18.34 -7.71
CA PRO A 29 -32.16 17.55 -7.62
C PRO A 29 -32.50 17.07 -6.19
N PRO A 30 -33.77 17.01 -5.76
CA PRO A 30 -34.21 16.80 -4.37
C PRO A 30 -33.90 15.41 -3.76
N LEU A 31 -33.05 14.62 -4.41
CA LEU A 31 -32.57 13.31 -3.94
C LEU A 31 -31.96 13.36 -2.54
N TRP A 32 -31.38 14.48 -2.11
CA TRP A 32 -30.86 14.61 -0.73
C TRP A 32 -31.96 14.85 0.31
N GLN A 33 -33.10 15.42 -0.08
CA GLN A 33 -34.19 15.71 0.87
C GLN A 33 -34.89 14.42 1.30
N THR A 34 -34.95 13.44 0.40
CA THR A 34 -35.62 12.16 0.63
C THR A 34 -34.76 11.14 1.38
N SER A 35 -33.43 11.27 1.31
CA SER A 35 -32.53 10.17 1.69
C SER A 35 -32.01 10.20 3.13
N LYS A 36 -32.42 11.18 3.98
CA LYS A 36 -31.97 11.33 5.39
C LYS A 36 -30.44 11.15 5.58
N VAL A 37 -29.65 11.48 4.56
CA VAL A 37 -28.19 11.29 4.58
C VAL A 37 -27.58 12.47 5.34
N SER A 38 -27.11 12.22 6.55
CA SER A 38 -26.32 13.20 7.33
C SER A 38 -24.82 13.11 7.02
N GLN A 39 -24.36 11.99 6.46
CA GLN A 39 -22.94 11.71 6.25
C GLN A 39 -22.72 10.97 4.93
N ILE A 40 -21.72 11.42 4.18
CA ILE A 40 -21.20 10.75 2.98
C ILE A 40 -19.80 10.25 3.28
N VAL A 41 -19.57 8.95 3.12
CA VAL A 41 -18.25 8.33 3.30
C VAL A 41 -17.74 7.90 1.94
N LEU A 42 -16.62 8.47 1.52
CA LEU A 42 -15.89 8.05 0.33
C LEU A 42 -15.00 6.87 0.72
N GLU A 43 -15.33 5.69 0.19
CA GLU A 43 -14.73 4.42 0.59
C GLU A 43 -13.48 4.09 -0.21
N ASN A 44 -13.42 4.48 -1.48
CA ASN A 44 -12.31 4.11 -2.35
C ASN A 44 -12.14 5.06 -3.55
N TYR A 45 -11.09 4.80 -4.33
CA TYR A 45 -10.74 5.53 -5.54
C TYR A 45 -10.77 4.62 -6.76
N THR A 46 -11.19 5.14 -7.90
CA THR A 46 -11.24 4.40 -9.16
C THR A 46 -10.73 5.21 -10.34
N ARG A 47 -10.17 4.51 -11.33
CA ARG A 47 -9.86 5.02 -12.68
C ARG A 47 -10.78 4.43 -13.74
N GLU A 48 -11.71 3.58 -13.33
CA GLU A 48 -12.54 2.81 -14.24
C GLU A 48 -13.56 3.69 -14.95
N SER A 49 -13.90 3.31 -16.18
CA SER A 49 -14.79 4.08 -17.04
C SER A 49 -16.20 4.17 -16.50
N TRP A 50 -16.69 3.18 -15.72
CA TRP A 50 -18.06 3.21 -15.17
C TRP A 50 -18.32 4.45 -14.31
N ALA A 51 -17.31 4.94 -13.58
CA ALA A 51 -17.44 6.13 -12.75
C ALA A 51 -17.55 7.43 -13.55
N MET A 52 -17.14 7.40 -14.83
CA MET A 52 -17.20 8.52 -15.76
C MET A 52 -18.25 8.32 -16.85
N ASP A 53 -18.84 7.14 -16.95
CA ASP A 53 -19.76 6.76 -18.01
C ASP A 53 -20.95 7.73 -18.09
N THR A 54 -21.30 8.13 -19.30
CA THR A 54 -22.44 9.00 -19.58
C THR A 54 -23.69 8.20 -19.94
N ALA A 55 -23.57 6.90 -20.19
CA ALA A 55 -24.68 6.03 -20.55
C ALA A 55 -25.64 5.74 -19.37
N ALA A 56 -25.12 5.69 -18.14
CA ALA A 56 -25.94 5.52 -16.95
C ALA A 56 -26.70 6.81 -16.58
N LYS A 57 -27.90 6.66 -15.97
CA LYS A 57 -28.67 7.80 -15.45
C LYS A 57 -27.99 8.35 -14.20
N TRP A 58 -27.18 9.38 -14.39
CA TRP A 58 -26.53 10.10 -13.29
C TRP A 58 -27.30 11.35 -12.91
N TYR A 59 -27.44 11.57 -11.61
CA TYR A 59 -27.88 12.83 -11.04
C TYR A 59 -26.65 13.63 -10.61
N THR A 60 -26.54 14.86 -11.08
CA THR A 60 -25.45 15.75 -10.69
C THR A 60 -25.88 16.54 -9.46
N LEU A 61 -25.08 16.45 -8.40
CA LEU A 61 -25.23 17.23 -7.18
C LEU A 61 -24.05 18.19 -7.08
N GLN A 62 -24.31 19.44 -6.69
CA GLN A 62 -23.25 20.41 -6.41
C GLN A 62 -23.31 20.80 -4.95
N PHE A 63 -22.15 20.77 -4.29
CA PHE A 63 -22.00 21.14 -2.90
C PHE A 63 -21.01 22.30 -2.74
N GLN A 64 -21.23 23.10 -1.71
CA GLN A 64 -20.29 24.11 -1.26
C GLN A 64 -19.78 23.74 0.14
N SER A 65 -18.48 23.90 0.38
CA SER A 65 -17.92 23.72 1.73
C SER A 65 -18.26 24.93 2.59
N ILE A 66 -18.77 24.69 3.79
CA ILE A 66 -19.09 25.73 4.79
C ILE A 66 -18.18 25.67 6.03
N ASP A 67 -17.26 24.71 6.09
CA ASP A 67 -16.45 24.43 7.28
C ASP A 67 -15.30 25.43 7.54
N GLY A 68 -14.97 26.28 6.56
CA GLY A 68 -13.87 27.25 6.62
C GLY A 68 -12.46 26.65 6.62
N ARG A 69 -12.29 25.32 6.67
CA ARG A 69 -10.98 24.66 6.83
C ARG A 69 -10.20 24.48 5.52
N GLN A 70 -10.82 24.79 4.38
CA GLN A 70 -10.20 24.74 3.05
C GLN A 70 -9.48 23.41 2.72
N LYS A 71 -9.93 22.28 3.28
CA LYS A 71 -9.41 20.94 2.90
C LYS A 71 -9.89 20.50 1.51
N LEU A 72 -11.07 20.97 1.09
CA LEU A 72 -11.71 20.57 -0.16
C LEU A 72 -10.87 20.88 -1.42
N PRO A 73 -10.27 22.08 -1.60
CA PRO A 73 -9.38 22.34 -2.72
C PRO A 73 -8.19 21.37 -2.79
N GLY A 74 -7.55 21.08 -1.66
CA GLY A 74 -6.43 20.13 -1.60
C GLY A 74 -6.86 18.71 -2.01
N PHE A 75 -8.02 18.26 -1.55
CA PHE A 75 -8.61 16.99 -1.98
C PHE A 75 -8.90 16.95 -3.49
N GLN A 76 -9.47 18.02 -4.05
CA GLN A 76 -9.73 18.09 -5.49
C GLN A 76 -8.44 18.08 -6.33
N THR A 77 -7.40 18.78 -5.87
CA THR A 77 -6.06 18.73 -6.50
C THR A 77 -5.50 17.31 -6.45
N HIS A 78 -5.61 16.62 -5.31
CA HIS A 78 -5.19 15.23 -5.18
C HIS A 78 -5.86 14.29 -6.19
N LEU A 79 -7.18 14.41 -6.37
CA LEU A 79 -7.92 13.62 -7.37
C LEU A 79 -7.44 13.92 -8.80
N ARG A 80 -7.23 15.20 -9.11
CA ARG A 80 -6.79 15.68 -10.43
C ARG A 80 -5.41 15.16 -10.78
N ASP A 81 -4.45 15.31 -9.88
CA ASP A 81 -3.04 14.92 -10.09
C ASP A 81 -2.92 13.42 -10.30
N ARG A 82 -3.67 12.64 -9.51
CA ARG A 82 -3.66 11.17 -9.63
C ARG A 82 -4.56 10.64 -10.75
N LYS A 83 -5.37 11.50 -11.38
CA LYS A 83 -6.40 11.13 -12.37
C LYS A 83 -7.32 10.02 -11.84
N LYS A 84 -7.75 10.13 -10.58
CA LYS A 84 -8.61 9.15 -9.90
C LYS A 84 -9.88 9.83 -9.38
N SER A 85 -11.03 9.21 -9.57
CA SER A 85 -12.30 9.65 -8.98
C SER A 85 -12.50 8.94 -7.65
N ALA A 86 -13.00 9.64 -6.63
CA ALA A 86 -13.38 9.01 -5.36
C ALA A 86 -14.85 8.59 -5.41
N PHE A 87 -15.21 7.49 -4.74
CA PHE A 87 -16.58 7.02 -4.70
C PHE A 87 -16.94 6.37 -3.36
N GLY A 88 -18.23 6.31 -3.06
CA GLY A 88 -18.75 5.72 -1.83
C GLY A 88 -20.26 5.50 -1.89
N ARG A 89 -20.83 4.95 -0.82
CA ARG A 89 -22.27 4.72 -0.71
C ARG A 89 -23.03 6.01 -0.39
N PHE A 90 -24.22 6.15 -0.95
CA PHE A 90 -25.15 7.25 -0.70
C PHE A 90 -26.54 6.68 -0.43
N GLY A 91 -27.05 6.80 0.80
CA GLY A 91 -28.38 6.29 1.15
C GLY A 91 -28.57 4.76 1.06
N GLY A 92 -27.48 3.98 1.04
CA GLY A 92 -27.50 2.51 1.03
C GLY A 92 -27.66 1.87 -0.35
N ASP A 93 -28.51 2.43 -1.21
CA ASP A 93 -28.87 1.88 -2.53
C ASP A 93 -28.20 2.61 -3.71
N LYS A 94 -27.57 3.76 -3.46
CA LYS A 94 -26.90 4.57 -4.49
C LYS A 94 -25.41 4.67 -4.24
N VAL A 95 -24.71 5.00 -5.31
CA VAL A 95 -23.29 5.34 -5.31
C VAL A 95 -23.15 6.81 -5.60
N ILE A 96 -22.32 7.49 -4.82
CA ILE A 96 -21.85 8.84 -5.12
C ILE A 96 -20.41 8.77 -5.62
N VAL A 97 -20.14 9.53 -6.68
CA VAL A 97 -18.83 9.65 -7.30
C VAL A 97 -18.42 11.11 -7.32
N VAL A 98 -17.22 11.40 -6.83
CA VAL A 98 -16.53 12.67 -6.98
C VAL A 98 -15.53 12.54 -8.13
N PRO A 99 -15.87 13.04 -9.35
CA PRO A 99 -14.98 12.96 -10.49
C PRO A 99 -13.70 13.79 -10.27
N HIS A 100 -12.57 13.34 -10.79
CA HIS A 100 -11.32 14.11 -10.75
C HIS A 100 -11.34 15.39 -11.60
N LYS A 101 -12.21 15.44 -12.62
CA LYS A 101 -12.40 16.61 -13.49
C LYS A 101 -13.40 17.58 -12.85
N GLN A 102 -12.98 18.23 -11.77
CA GLN A 102 -13.75 19.31 -11.14
C GLN A 102 -13.51 20.64 -11.88
N MET A 103 -14.58 21.35 -12.21
CA MET A 103 -14.49 22.65 -12.91
C MET A 103 -14.16 23.82 -11.96
N SER A 104 -14.44 23.68 -10.68
CA SER A 104 -14.30 24.75 -9.68
C SER A 104 -13.61 24.22 -8.43
N SER A 105 -12.73 25.02 -7.84
CA SER A 105 -12.05 24.71 -6.57
C SER A 105 -12.94 24.92 -5.34
N LYS A 106 -14.01 25.72 -5.49
CA LYS A 106 -14.90 26.14 -4.38
C LYS A 106 -16.15 25.29 -4.26
N THR A 107 -16.52 24.61 -5.35
CA THR A 107 -17.73 23.79 -5.41
C THR A 107 -17.34 22.35 -5.73
N LEU A 108 -17.95 21.40 -5.04
CA LEU A 108 -17.76 19.97 -5.25
C LEU A 108 -18.91 19.46 -6.12
N THR A 109 -18.61 19.10 -7.36
CA THR A 109 -19.57 18.41 -8.22
C THR A 109 -19.48 16.91 -7.95
N CYS A 110 -20.59 16.31 -7.56
CA CYS A 110 -20.74 14.88 -7.35
C CYS A 110 -21.76 14.31 -8.34
N ARG A 111 -21.61 13.05 -8.70
CA ARG A 111 -22.58 12.31 -9.51
C ARG A 111 -23.15 11.18 -8.68
N VAL A 112 -24.46 11.03 -8.66
CA VAL A 112 -25.16 9.96 -7.93
C VAL A 112 -25.91 9.08 -8.91
N ALA A 113 -25.79 7.77 -8.77
CA ALA A 113 -26.56 6.80 -9.54
C ALA A 113 -26.96 5.62 -8.67
N ASN A 114 -28.02 4.90 -9.07
CA ASN A 114 -28.43 3.67 -8.41
C ASN A 114 -27.35 2.59 -8.60
N LEU A 115 -27.03 1.88 -7.53
CA LEU A 115 -25.96 0.89 -7.51
C LEU A 115 -26.18 -0.23 -8.55
N ASP A 116 -27.44 -0.64 -8.75
CA ASP A 116 -27.82 -1.71 -9.68
C ASP A 116 -27.60 -1.34 -11.15
N ALA A 117 -27.60 -0.04 -11.47
CA ALA A 117 -27.40 0.45 -12.83
C ALA A 117 -25.92 0.48 -13.25
N LEU A 118 -24.99 0.36 -12.31
CA LEU A 118 -23.55 0.53 -12.54
C LEU A 118 -22.82 -0.80 -12.70
N GLN A 119 -22.75 -1.31 -13.93
CA GLN A 119 -22.01 -2.54 -14.20
C GLN A 119 -20.52 -2.40 -13.86
N GLY A 120 -20.01 -3.26 -12.98
CA GLY A 120 -18.61 -3.28 -12.57
C GLY A 120 -18.27 -2.37 -11.40
N CYS A 121 -19.25 -1.73 -10.76
CA CYS A 121 -18.99 -1.00 -9.52
C CYS A 121 -18.65 -1.99 -8.39
N PRO A 122 -17.50 -1.85 -7.69
CA PRO A 122 -17.08 -2.78 -6.65
C PRO A 122 -17.97 -2.74 -5.39
N LEU A 123 -18.83 -1.72 -5.26
CA LEU A 123 -19.81 -1.63 -4.16
C LEU A 123 -21.04 -2.50 -4.38
N GLN A 124 -21.23 -3.05 -5.59
CA GLN A 124 -22.36 -3.93 -5.85
C GLN A 124 -22.29 -5.10 -4.89
N PRO A 125 -23.39 -5.43 -4.18
CA PRO A 125 -23.42 -6.60 -3.34
C PRO A 125 -23.03 -7.79 -4.22
N LYS A 126 -21.96 -8.50 -3.84
CA LYS A 126 -21.59 -9.75 -4.50
C LYS A 126 -22.80 -10.67 -4.32
N VAL A 127 -23.61 -10.79 -5.37
CA VAL A 127 -24.77 -11.70 -5.38
C VAL A 127 -24.18 -13.07 -5.09
N LYS A 128 -24.41 -13.54 -3.86
CA LYS A 128 -23.91 -14.84 -3.38
C LYS A 128 -24.44 -15.83 -4.40
N ALA A 129 -23.54 -16.42 -5.19
CA ALA A 129 -23.94 -17.35 -6.23
C ALA A 129 -24.85 -18.40 -5.56
N PRO A 130 -26.04 -18.69 -6.12
CA PRO A 130 -26.92 -19.68 -5.53
C PRO A 130 -26.10 -20.96 -5.30
N PRO A 131 -26.22 -21.58 -4.11
CA PRO A 131 -25.43 -22.75 -3.77
C PRO A 131 -25.58 -23.78 -4.90
N PRO A 132 -24.48 -24.45 -5.31
CA PRO A 132 -24.56 -25.47 -6.33
C PRO A 132 -25.61 -26.48 -5.90
N ILE A 133 -26.69 -26.59 -6.67
CA ILE A 133 -27.73 -27.59 -6.46
C ILE A 133 -27.02 -28.93 -6.47
N SER A 134 -26.93 -29.57 -5.30
CA SER A 134 -26.31 -30.88 -5.16
C SER A 134 -27.05 -31.84 -6.06
N SER A 135 -26.42 -32.27 -7.14
CA SER A 135 -26.95 -33.29 -8.04
C SER A 135 -27.07 -34.60 -7.25
N SER A 136 -28.31 -34.98 -6.95
CA SER A 136 -28.67 -36.33 -6.55
C SER A 136 -28.15 -37.32 -7.60
N LYS A 137 -27.48 -38.37 -7.10
CA LYS A 137 -26.94 -39.52 -7.85
C LYS A 137 -27.91 -40.05 -8.92
N PRO A 138 -27.45 -40.33 -10.16
CA PRO A 138 -28.24 -41.07 -11.14
C PRO A 138 -28.11 -42.59 -10.93
N VAL A 139 -29.26 -43.27 -11.00
CA VAL A 139 -29.42 -44.74 -11.05
C VAL A 139 -28.99 -45.25 -12.45
N PRO A 140 -28.34 -46.42 -12.58
CA PRO A 140 -27.89 -46.92 -13.88
C PRO A 140 -29.01 -47.69 -14.61
N THR A 141 -29.36 -47.26 -15.82
CA THR A 141 -30.15 -48.07 -16.77
C THR A 141 -29.53 -48.06 -18.16
N LYS A 142 -29.67 -49.22 -18.81
CA LYS A 142 -28.91 -49.75 -19.95
C LYS A 142 -29.08 -48.99 -21.27
N SER A 143 -27.94 -48.89 -21.97
CA SER A 143 -27.67 -48.88 -23.43
C SER A 143 -28.82 -48.86 -24.46
N VAL A 144 -28.72 -47.98 -25.47
CA VAL A 144 -28.76 -48.20 -26.94
C VAL A 144 -28.39 -46.87 -27.69
N PRO A 145 -27.58 -46.87 -28.78
CA PRO A 145 -27.31 -45.71 -29.67
C PRO A 145 -28.31 -45.66 -30.86
N PRO A 146 -28.47 -44.62 -31.72
CA PRO A 146 -27.36 -43.85 -32.35
C PRO A 146 -27.67 -42.42 -32.91
N LYS A 147 -26.68 -41.91 -33.68
CA LYS A 147 -26.71 -40.97 -34.81
C LYS A 147 -26.60 -39.45 -34.60
N SER A 148 -25.43 -39.00 -35.06
CA SER A 148 -25.01 -37.70 -35.58
C SER A 148 -26.06 -36.80 -36.25
N SER A 149 -26.04 -35.52 -35.89
CA SER A 149 -26.11 -34.41 -36.84
C SER A 149 -25.44 -33.16 -36.25
N SER A 150 -24.46 -32.66 -36.98
CA SER A 150 -23.76 -31.39 -36.82
C SER A 150 -24.67 -30.19 -37.01
N THR A 151 -24.61 -29.19 -36.13
CA THR A 151 -24.60 -27.76 -36.52
C THR A 151 -23.93 -26.95 -35.41
N SER A 152 -22.94 -26.18 -35.84
CA SER A 152 -22.04 -25.33 -35.07
C SER A 152 -22.75 -24.18 -34.36
N ASN A 153 -22.62 -24.11 -33.03
CA ASN A 153 -22.79 -22.88 -32.27
C ASN A 153 -21.47 -22.54 -31.59
N ASN A 154 -20.81 -21.52 -32.14
CA ASN A 154 -19.56 -20.96 -31.66
C ASN A 154 -19.85 -20.10 -30.43
N SER A 155 -19.83 -20.69 -29.22
CA SER A 155 -19.87 -19.94 -27.97
C SER A 155 -18.52 -20.02 -27.26
N ASN A 156 -17.71 -18.97 -27.45
CA ASN A 156 -16.51 -18.69 -26.67
C ASN A 156 -16.79 -18.84 -25.16
N PRO A 157 -15.94 -19.55 -24.39
CA PRO A 157 -16.09 -19.59 -22.95
C PRO A 157 -15.80 -18.19 -22.38
N LYS A 158 -16.83 -17.61 -21.74
CA LYS A 158 -16.77 -16.33 -21.03
C LYS A 158 -15.73 -16.41 -19.93
N ARG A 159 -14.59 -15.75 -20.16
CA ARG A 159 -13.52 -15.53 -19.19
C ARG A 159 -14.03 -14.71 -18.00
N LYS A 160 -13.93 -15.30 -16.81
CA LYS A 160 -14.14 -14.65 -15.51
C LYS A 160 -13.10 -13.53 -15.34
N LYS A 161 -13.55 -12.34 -14.92
CA LYS A 161 -12.70 -11.15 -14.73
C LYS A 161 -11.85 -11.32 -13.46
N ALA A 162 -10.55 -11.55 -13.64
CA ALA A 162 -9.53 -11.42 -12.61
C ALA A 162 -9.23 -9.94 -12.34
N GLY A 163 -9.01 -9.59 -11.08
CA GLY A 163 -8.77 -8.23 -10.60
C GLY A 163 -7.48 -7.59 -11.11
N LEU A 164 -7.20 -6.37 -10.66
CA LEU A 164 -6.10 -5.50 -11.10
C LEU A 164 -4.71 -6.18 -11.07
N LEU A 165 -4.48 -7.13 -10.16
CA LEU A 165 -3.26 -7.95 -10.07
C LEU A 165 -3.20 -9.04 -11.15
N GLY A 166 -4.33 -9.63 -11.52
CA GLY A 166 -4.44 -10.58 -12.65
C GLY A 166 -4.20 -9.92 -14.02
N ASN A 167 -4.40 -8.61 -14.13
CA ASN A 167 -4.04 -7.85 -15.34
C ASN A 167 -2.54 -7.53 -15.40
N LEU A 168 -1.83 -7.43 -14.27
CA LEU A 168 -0.38 -7.21 -14.23
C LEU A 168 0.37 -8.54 -14.45
N VAL A 169 -0.02 -9.61 -13.76
CA VAL A 169 0.49 -10.97 -14.01
C VAL A 169 0.09 -11.46 -15.40
N GLY A 170 -1.12 -11.13 -15.87
CA GLY A 170 -1.56 -11.37 -17.24
C GLY A 170 -0.85 -10.49 -18.28
N ALA A 171 -0.37 -9.30 -17.93
CA ALA A 171 0.46 -8.47 -18.80
C ALA A 171 1.92 -8.99 -18.84
N GLN A 172 2.45 -9.46 -17.71
CA GLN A 172 3.77 -10.07 -17.61
C GLN A 172 3.82 -11.43 -18.33
N ASN A 173 2.78 -12.25 -18.21
CA ASN A 173 2.64 -13.49 -18.99
C ASN A 173 2.43 -13.22 -20.48
N ARG A 174 1.68 -12.18 -20.87
CA ARG A 174 1.57 -11.75 -22.29
C ARG A 174 2.90 -11.26 -22.86
N THR A 175 3.72 -10.55 -22.07
CA THR A 175 5.07 -10.14 -22.46
C THR A 175 6.03 -11.34 -22.57
N ASN A 176 5.99 -12.28 -21.61
CA ASN A 176 6.80 -13.50 -21.68
C ASN A 176 6.40 -14.39 -22.87
N THR A 177 5.11 -14.50 -23.20
CA THR A 177 4.64 -15.28 -24.36
C THR A 177 4.98 -14.58 -25.68
N ALA A 178 4.93 -13.25 -25.74
CA ALA A 178 5.32 -12.47 -26.91
C ALA A 178 6.83 -12.51 -27.18
N VAL A 179 7.67 -12.49 -26.12
CA VAL A 179 9.13 -12.64 -26.21
C VAL A 179 9.52 -14.08 -26.60
N MET A 180 8.81 -15.10 -26.12
CA MET A 180 9.01 -16.49 -26.56
C MET A 180 8.57 -16.72 -28.02
N SER A 181 7.47 -16.10 -28.46
CA SER A 181 6.96 -16.24 -29.85
C SER A 181 7.83 -15.52 -30.87
N SER A 182 8.41 -14.37 -30.52
CA SER A 182 9.36 -13.64 -31.38
C SER A 182 10.75 -14.30 -31.42
N ARG A 183 11.10 -15.12 -30.43
CA ARG A 183 12.30 -15.98 -30.45
C ARG A 183 12.08 -17.27 -31.27
N ALA A 184 10.87 -17.81 -31.29
CA ALA A 184 10.49 -18.94 -32.15
C ALA A 184 10.39 -18.55 -33.64
N GLN A 185 9.96 -17.33 -33.96
CA GLN A 185 9.93 -16.83 -35.34
C GLN A 185 11.31 -16.45 -35.90
N LYS A 186 12.32 -16.21 -35.04
CA LYS A 186 13.72 -16.03 -35.47
C LYS A 186 14.46 -17.35 -35.68
N ALA A 187 13.85 -18.49 -35.34
CA ALA A 187 14.37 -19.83 -35.62
C ALA A 187 13.79 -20.46 -36.91
N GLN A 188 12.97 -19.71 -37.67
CA GLN A 188 12.27 -20.23 -38.85
C GLN A 188 12.34 -19.29 -40.07
N SER A 189 13.40 -18.49 -40.16
CA SER A 189 13.70 -17.68 -41.35
C SER A 189 15.21 -17.66 -41.62
N ASP A 190 15.76 -18.78 -42.07
CA ASP A 190 16.99 -18.79 -42.86
C ASP A 190 16.90 -19.94 -43.85
N ASN A 191 16.38 -19.61 -45.04
CA ASN A 191 16.46 -20.45 -46.21
C ASN A 191 16.92 -19.55 -47.37
N PRO A 192 18.21 -19.58 -47.76
CA PRO A 192 18.63 -19.12 -49.07
C PRO A 192 19.02 -20.33 -49.92
N SER A 193 18.23 -20.57 -50.96
CA SER A 193 18.56 -21.51 -52.03
C SER A 193 19.28 -20.78 -53.17
N SER A 194 20.58 -21.03 -53.32
CA SER A 194 21.26 -21.07 -54.62
C SER A 194 22.63 -21.77 -54.50
N GLN A 195 22.76 -22.88 -55.21
CA GLN A 195 23.89 -23.83 -55.37
C GLN A 195 25.19 -23.22 -55.97
N PRO A 196 26.22 -24.02 -56.35
CA PRO A 196 27.03 -24.98 -55.59
C PRO A 196 28.55 -24.73 -55.78
N GLY A 197 29.39 -25.21 -54.85
CA GLY A 197 30.86 -25.13 -55.00
C GLY A 197 31.63 -26.08 -54.09
N SER A 198 31.95 -27.26 -54.66
CA SER A 198 33.10 -28.16 -54.44
C SER A 198 34.08 -28.00 -53.26
N GLN A 199 34.45 -29.16 -52.69
CA GLN A 199 35.70 -29.54 -51.98
C GLN A 199 35.83 -29.04 -50.53
N SER A 200 36.33 -29.77 -49.53
CA SER A 200 37.08 -31.03 -49.45
C SER A 200 37.07 -31.59 -48.00
N GLN A 201 37.46 -32.86 -47.91
CA GLN A 201 37.74 -33.75 -46.78
C GLN A 201 38.23 -33.16 -45.43
N GLY A 202 37.88 -33.87 -44.35
CA GLY A 202 38.62 -33.84 -43.09
C GLY A 202 37.96 -34.62 -41.95
N SER A 203 38.13 -35.95 -41.93
CA SER A 203 37.87 -36.80 -40.77
C SER A 203 38.77 -36.45 -39.58
N ALA A 204 38.23 -36.39 -38.37
CA ALA A 204 38.89 -36.95 -37.18
C ALA A 204 37.91 -37.11 -36.00
N ASN A 205 37.76 -38.37 -35.64
CA ASN A 205 37.32 -38.94 -34.37
C ASN A 205 37.79 -38.15 -33.13
N GLY A 206 36.94 -38.09 -32.10
CA GLY A 206 37.32 -37.60 -30.77
C GLY A 206 36.19 -37.74 -29.76
N GLY A 207 35.97 -38.97 -29.29
CA GLY A 207 35.00 -39.27 -28.25
C GLY A 207 35.33 -38.56 -26.94
N SER A 208 34.30 -38.02 -26.30
CA SER A 208 34.27 -37.76 -24.86
C SER A 208 32.82 -37.94 -24.39
N SER A 209 32.47 -39.20 -24.20
CA SER A 209 31.37 -39.62 -23.35
C SER A 209 31.85 -39.61 -21.90
N GLY A 210 31.37 -38.65 -21.12
CA GLY A 210 31.57 -38.57 -19.69
C GLY A 210 30.77 -37.42 -19.07
N PRO A 211 30.41 -37.56 -17.79
CA PRO A 211 29.28 -38.33 -17.30
C PRO A 211 27.98 -37.52 -17.38
N SER A 212 26.85 -38.21 -17.47
CA SER A 212 25.52 -37.67 -17.22
C SER A 212 25.45 -37.12 -15.79
N ALA A 213 25.85 -35.86 -15.61
CA ALA A 213 25.25 -35.03 -14.59
C ALA A 213 23.78 -34.92 -14.99
N SER A 214 22.88 -35.29 -14.08
CA SER A 214 21.44 -35.03 -14.18
C SER A 214 21.24 -33.53 -14.42
N GLY A 215 21.26 -33.14 -15.69
CA GLY A 215 21.25 -31.76 -16.13
C GLY A 215 19.84 -31.23 -15.95
N GLU A 216 19.50 -30.82 -14.74
CA GLU A 216 18.31 -30.03 -14.52
C GLU A 216 18.39 -28.82 -15.48
N PRO A 217 17.35 -28.58 -16.28
CA PRO A 217 17.37 -27.50 -17.24
C PRO A 217 17.56 -26.17 -16.51
N LEU A 218 18.51 -25.35 -16.98
CA LEU A 218 18.76 -24.02 -16.44
C LEU A 218 17.46 -23.21 -16.46
N LYS A 219 17.14 -22.62 -15.31
CA LYS A 219 15.95 -21.79 -15.10
C LYS A 219 16.33 -20.32 -15.19
N THR A 220 15.37 -19.49 -15.64
CA THR A 220 15.53 -18.04 -15.57
C THR A 220 15.30 -17.54 -14.15
N ALA A 221 15.82 -16.37 -13.80
CA ALA A 221 15.54 -15.72 -12.51
C ALA A 221 14.03 -15.63 -12.21
N GLY A 222 13.21 -15.29 -13.21
CA GLY A 222 11.76 -15.23 -13.05
C GLY A 222 11.13 -16.60 -12.75
N GLN A 223 11.62 -17.67 -13.37
CA GLN A 223 11.13 -19.01 -13.12
C GLN A 223 11.48 -19.48 -11.71
N VAL A 224 12.71 -19.24 -11.24
CA VAL A 224 13.13 -19.60 -9.88
C VAL A 224 12.27 -18.89 -8.83
N LEU A 225 12.01 -17.59 -9.01
CA LEU A 225 11.16 -16.84 -8.09
C LEU A 225 9.69 -17.31 -8.11
N MET A 226 9.18 -17.69 -9.28
CA MET A 226 7.82 -18.21 -9.41
C MET A 226 7.68 -19.60 -8.78
N ASP A 227 8.64 -20.49 -9.02
CA ASP A 227 8.67 -21.83 -8.41
C ASP A 227 8.76 -21.71 -6.88
N PHE A 228 9.61 -20.81 -6.38
CA PHE A 228 9.74 -20.56 -4.95
C PHE A 228 8.46 -19.98 -4.33
N ARG A 229 7.75 -19.08 -5.03
CA ARG A 229 6.44 -18.58 -4.58
C ARG A 229 5.43 -19.71 -4.42
N GLN A 230 5.35 -20.61 -5.39
CA GLN A 230 4.44 -21.76 -5.35
C GLN A 230 4.80 -22.74 -4.24
N GLU A 231 6.09 -22.98 -4.03
CA GLU A 231 6.62 -23.81 -2.93
C GLU A 231 6.20 -23.22 -1.57
N MET A 232 6.39 -21.92 -1.37
CA MET A 232 6.01 -21.24 -0.12
C MET A 232 4.50 -21.19 0.07
N GLU A 233 3.72 -20.90 -0.97
CA GLU A 233 2.25 -20.92 -0.91
C GLU A 233 1.73 -22.29 -0.47
N GLN A 234 2.28 -23.37 -1.05
CA GLN A 234 1.92 -24.73 -0.67
C GLN A 234 2.33 -25.05 0.78
N GLU A 235 3.55 -24.67 1.18
CA GLU A 235 4.05 -24.91 2.54
C GLU A 235 3.22 -24.15 3.60
N MET A 236 2.78 -22.91 3.29
CA MET A 236 1.88 -22.15 4.16
C MET A 236 0.48 -22.77 4.25
N LEU A 237 -0.07 -23.27 3.14
CA LEU A 237 -1.37 -23.96 3.13
C LEU A 237 -1.31 -25.28 3.91
N ASP A 238 -0.22 -26.03 3.78
CA ASP A 238 -0.01 -27.26 4.53
C ASP A 238 0.14 -26.96 6.04
N PHE A 239 0.82 -25.87 6.38
CA PHE A 239 0.95 -25.39 7.75
C PHE A 239 -0.38 -24.91 8.35
N ASP A 240 -1.26 -24.28 7.57
CA ASP A 240 -2.60 -23.86 8.03
C ASP A 240 -3.39 -25.06 8.56
N ILE A 241 -3.35 -26.17 7.82
CA ILE A 241 -4.02 -27.42 8.16
C ILE A 241 -3.30 -28.18 9.28
N SER A 242 -1.98 -28.02 9.41
CA SER A 242 -1.17 -28.68 10.41
C SER A 242 -1.55 -28.25 11.84
N PRO A 243 -1.57 -29.16 12.84
CA PRO A 243 -1.75 -28.77 14.24
C PRO A 243 -0.49 -28.15 14.86
N GLU A 244 0.60 -28.01 14.09
CA GLU A 244 1.85 -27.47 14.61
C GLU A 244 1.75 -25.95 14.84
N PRO A 245 2.31 -25.45 15.96
CA PRO A 245 2.22 -24.03 16.32
C PRO A 245 3.23 -23.14 15.60
N LYS A 246 4.28 -23.75 15.05
CA LYS A 246 5.43 -23.08 14.45
C LYS A 246 5.86 -23.81 13.18
N LEU A 247 6.00 -23.06 12.10
CA LEU A 247 6.70 -23.48 10.88
C LEU A 247 8.05 -22.77 10.82
N THR A 248 9.10 -23.49 10.40
CA THR A 248 10.43 -22.91 10.24
C THR A 248 10.90 -23.08 8.80
N VAL A 249 10.91 -21.98 8.06
CA VAL A 249 11.32 -21.96 6.66
C VAL A 249 12.80 -21.63 6.55
N LYS A 250 13.59 -22.59 6.06
CA LYS A 250 15.03 -22.41 5.81
C LYS A 250 15.27 -22.01 4.36
N VAL A 251 15.74 -20.79 4.16
CA VAL A 251 16.03 -20.22 2.84
C VAL A 251 17.53 -20.10 2.65
N THR A 252 18.08 -20.91 1.75
CA THR A 252 19.50 -20.84 1.35
C THR A 252 19.62 -20.25 -0.05
N LEU A 253 20.32 -19.13 -0.19
CA LEU A 253 20.51 -18.44 -1.48
C LEU A 253 21.24 -19.33 -2.49
N ALA A 254 22.25 -20.08 -2.04
CA ALA A 254 23.00 -21.01 -2.89
C ALA A 254 22.11 -22.09 -3.52
N SER A 255 21.13 -22.60 -2.76
CA SER A 255 20.17 -23.61 -3.23
C SER A 255 19.29 -23.06 -4.35
N LYS A 256 18.73 -21.85 -4.15
CA LYS A 256 17.81 -21.25 -5.13
C LYS A 256 18.53 -20.69 -6.36
N THR A 257 19.79 -20.26 -6.22
CA THR A 257 20.60 -19.71 -7.34
C THR A 257 21.34 -20.76 -8.16
N ARG A 258 21.43 -22.02 -7.68
CA ARG A 258 22.14 -23.11 -8.37
C ARG A 258 21.68 -23.35 -9.80
N LEU A 259 20.37 -23.21 -10.06
CA LEU A 259 19.75 -23.48 -11.35
C LEU A 259 19.70 -22.27 -12.29
N LEU A 260 20.20 -21.11 -11.84
CA LEU A 260 20.24 -19.92 -12.68
C LEU A 260 21.34 -20.00 -13.73
N SER A 261 21.11 -19.37 -14.87
CA SER A 261 22.18 -19.09 -15.83
C SER A 261 23.20 -18.13 -15.21
N GLU A 262 24.46 -18.20 -15.65
CA GLU A 262 25.53 -17.31 -15.16
C GLU A 262 25.20 -15.81 -15.38
N GLU A 263 24.51 -15.49 -16.47
CA GLU A 263 24.01 -14.13 -16.75
C GLU A 263 22.99 -13.67 -15.70
N ASP A 264 22.06 -14.53 -15.31
CA ASP A 264 21.06 -14.21 -14.28
C ASP A 264 21.66 -14.15 -12.88
N LYS A 265 22.67 -14.98 -12.56
CA LYS A 265 23.43 -14.88 -11.30
C LYS A 265 24.11 -13.52 -11.16
N LEU A 266 24.78 -13.06 -12.22
CA LEU A 266 25.46 -11.76 -12.27
C LEU A 266 24.48 -10.58 -12.21
N SER A 267 23.25 -10.76 -12.71
CA SER A 267 22.23 -9.72 -12.71
C SER A 267 21.73 -9.33 -11.31
N GLY A 268 21.99 -10.15 -10.29
CA GLY A 268 21.58 -9.88 -8.91
C GLY A 268 20.06 -9.80 -8.71
N ARG A 269 19.26 -10.37 -9.62
CA ARG A 269 17.79 -10.30 -9.55
C ARG A 269 17.18 -11.17 -8.45
N VAL A 270 17.85 -12.28 -8.12
CA VAL A 270 17.47 -13.18 -7.03
C VAL A 270 18.35 -12.81 -5.83
N THR A 271 17.85 -11.92 -4.98
CA THR A 271 18.53 -11.54 -3.74
C THR A 271 17.85 -12.18 -2.54
N MET A 272 18.57 -12.26 -1.43
CA MET A 272 18.02 -12.73 -0.16
C MET A 272 16.82 -11.89 0.31
N GLU A 273 16.81 -10.58 0.02
CA GLU A 273 15.68 -9.70 0.34
C GLU A 273 14.41 -10.08 -0.43
N VAL A 274 14.55 -10.39 -1.72
CA VAL A 274 13.42 -10.83 -2.55
C VAL A 274 12.87 -12.16 -2.06
N LEU A 275 13.74 -13.10 -1.67
CA LEU A 275 13.30 -14.39 -1.14
C LEU A 275 12.60 -14.23 0.22
N LYS A 276 13.12 -13.40 1.12
CA LYS A 276 12.45 -13.05 2.38
C LYS A 276 11.06 -12.47 2.15
N TYR A 277 10.96 -11.51 1.24
CA TYR A 277 9.68 -10.87 0.92
C TYR A 277 8.64 -11.88 0.44
N ILE A 278 9.05 -12.86 -0.37
CA ILE A 278 8.16 -13.94 -0.83
C ILE A 278 7.61 -14.75 0.34
N VAL A 279 8.43 -15.07 1.35
CA VAL A 279 7.97 -15.82 2.53
C VAL A 279 6.97 -15.00 3.35
N TYR A 280 7.27 -13.71 3.59
CA TYR A 280 6.35 -12.81 4.29
C TYR A 280 5.01 -12.64 3.56
N GLU A 281 5.07 -12.41 2.25
CA GLU A 281 3.90 -12.27 1.38
C GLU A 281 3.04 -13.53 1.37
N ALA A 282 3.67 -14.72 1.29
CA ALA A 282 2.95 -16.00 1.32
C ALA A 282 2.26 -16.24 2.68
N ALA A 283 2.91 -15.89 3.79
CA ALA A 283 2.31 -16.02 5.12
C ALA A 283 1.10 -15.07 5.28
N GLU A 284 1.24 -13.81 4.88
CA GLU A 284 0.17 -12.80 4.95
C GLU A 284 -1.02 -13.13 4.05
N GLU A 285 -0.79 -13.69 2.85
CA GLU A 285 -1.85 -14.08 1.91
C GLU A 285 -2.69 -15.25 2.42
N VAL A 286 -2.08 -16.18 3.16
CA VAL A 286 -2.80 -17.31 3.78
C VAL A 286 -3.52 -16.87 5.05
N ASN A 287 -2.85 -16.13 5.94
CA ASN A 287 -3.46 -15.60 7.15
C ASN A 287 -2.77 -14.32 7.64
N GLU A 288 -3.52 -13.22 7.67
CA GLU A 288 -3.05 -11.90 8.12
C GLU A 288 -2.69 -11.85 9.63
N GLU A 289 -3.13 -12.82 10.43
CA GLU A 289 -2.91 -12.87 11.88
C GLU A 289 -1.65 -13.65 12.28
N TRP A 290 -0.98 -14.30 11.31
CA TRP A 290 0.26 -15.03 11.57
C TRP A 290 1.45 -14.10 11.75
N ILE A 291 2.36 -14.51 12.62
CA ILE A 291 3.57 -13.74 12.92
C ILE A 291 4.77 -14.41 12.26
N ALA A 292 5.31 -13.77 11.23
CA ALA A 292 6.56 -14.18 10.62
C ALA A 292 7.74 -13.40 11.24
N HIS A 293 8.72 -14.13 11.77
CA HIS A 293 9.89 -13.58 12.44
C HIS A 293 11.18 -14.17 11.86
N LYS A 294 12.16 -13.29 11.59
CA LYS A 294 13.47 -13.69 11.10
C LYS A 294 14.38 -14.04 12.26
N GLU A 295 14.78 -15.30 12.34
CA GLU A 295 15.76 -15.76 13.32
C GLU A 295 17.17 -15.23 12.97
N PRO A 296 18.03 -14.96 13.98
CA PRO A 296 19.42 -14.62 13.76
C PRO A 296 20.17 -15.83 13.15
N SER A 297 20.58 -15.67 11.90
CA SER A 297 21.39 -16.65 11.16
C SER A 297 22.87 -16.28 11.23
N GLU A 298 23.74 -17.29 11.35
CA GLU A 298 25.20 -17.15 11.36
C GLU A 298 25.77 -16.87 9.96
N PHE A 299 25.08 -17.31 8.90
CA PHE A 299 25.55 -17.22 7.53
C PHE A 299 24.82 -16.12 6.73
N MET A 300 25.54 -15.37 5.90
CA MET A 300 24.96 -14.28 5.09
C MET A 300 24.02 -14.78 3.98
N ASP A 301 24.21 -16.01 3.53
CA ASP A 301 23.49 -16.68 2.45
C ASP A 301 22.40 -17.64 2.94
N GLU A 302 22.26 -17.80 4.25
CA GLU A 302 21.20 -18.60 4.88
C GLU A 302 20.32 -17.70 5.74
N VAL A 303 19.00 -17.89 5.64
CA VAL A 303 18.06 -17.25 6.54
C VAL A 303 17.00 -18.23 6.99
N GLU A 304 16.69 -18.18 8.26
CA GLU A 304 15.64 -18.98 8.87
C GLU A 304 14.52 -18.03 9.30
N ILE A 305 13.31 -18.30 8.81
CA ILE A 305 12.11 -17.52 9.10
C ILE A 305 11.14 -18.44 9.83
N SER A 306 10.87 -18.09 11.08
CA SER A 306 9.89 -18.78 11.93
C SER A 306 8.53 -18.12 11.74
N ILE A 307 7.49 -18.89 11.43
CA ILE A 307 6.12 -18.44 11.27
C ILE A 307 5.29 -19.06 12.39
N TYR A 308 4.64 -18.20 13.18
CA TYR A 308 3.86 -18.58 14.35
C TYR A 308 2.37 -18.32 14.09
N LYS A 309 1.53 -19.25 14.53
CA LYS A 309 0.08 -19.06 14.51
C LYS A 309 -0.36 -18.02 15.54
N GLU A 310 -1.61 -17.55 15.40
CA GLU A 310 -2.19 -16.54 16.28
C GLU A 310 -2.07 -16.94 17.76
N GLY A 311 -1.44 -16.09 18.56
CA GLY A 311 -1.30 -16.29 20.01
C GLY A 311 -0.23 -17.30 20.46
N GLU A 312 0.47 -17.94 19.54
CA GLU A 312 1.50 -18.95 19.85
C GLU A 312 2.94 -18.42 19.69
N ALA A 313 3.08 -17.16 19.29
CA ALA A 313 4.37 -16.49 19.21
C ALA A 313 4.99 -16.29 20.61
N PRO A 314 6.28 -16.64 20.81
CA PRO A 314 6.99 -16.36 22.05
C PRO A 314 7.00 -14.87 22.40
N PRO A 315 7.00 -14.49 23.69
CA PRO A 315 7.01 -13.09 24.11
C PRO A 315 8.21 -12.31 23.56
N ASP A 316 9.38 -12.96 23.46
CA ASP A 316 10.60 -12.33 22.90
C ASP A 316 10.40 -11.88 21.44
N VAL A 317 9.67 -12.68 20.64
CA VAL A 317 9.37 -12.37 19.23
C VAL A 317 8.36 -11.23 19.12
N ILE A 318 7.36 -11.22 19.99
CA ILE A 318 6.34 -10.16 20.05
C ILE A 318 6.98 -8.83 20.44
N GLU A 319 7.91 -8.84 21.41
CA GLU A 319 8.66 -7.66 21.80
C GLU A 319 9.50 -7.09 20.65
N ASP A 320 10.15 -7.94 19.86
CA ASP A 320 11.00 -7.49 18.76
C ASP A 320 10.21 -6.92 17.58
N ILE A 321 9.01 -7.42 17.32
CA ILE A 321 8.08 -6.81 16.35
C ILE A 321 7.63 -5.43 16.84
N ASN A 322 7.27 -5.32 18.12
CA ASN A 322 6.90 -4.04 18.72
C ASN A 322 8.07 -3.03 18.74
N LYS A 323 9.32 -3.51 18.82
CA LYS A 323 10.53 -2.66 18.70
C LYS A 323 10.80 -2.23 17.26
N ALA A 324 10.51 -3.09 16.28
CA ALA A 324 10.71 -2.82 14.86
C ALA A 324 9.67 -1.85 14.27
N GLU A 325 8.54 -1.63 14.94
CA GLU A 325 7.51 -0.66 14.52
C GLU A 325 7.82 0.81 14.86
N LEU A 326 8.92 1.15 15.53
CA LEU A 326 9.31 2.55 15.70
C LEU A 326 9.92 3.06 14.39
N PRO A 327 9.20 3.91 13.62
CA PRO A 327 9.69 4.40 12.34
C PRO A 327 11.01 5.13 12.53
N ASP A 328 11.95 4.96 11.61
CA ASP A 328 13.26 5.65 11.64
C ASP A 328 13.11 7.18 11.75
N GLU A 329 12.00 7.76 11.26
CA GLU A 329 11.69 9.18 11.46
C GLU A 329 11.36 9.55 12.91
N ILE A 330 10.74 8.65 13.69
CA ILE A 330 10.46 8.84 15.12
C ILE A 330 11.73 8.62 15.94
N LEU A 331 12.56 7.63 15.59
CA LEU A 331 13.89 7.44 16.18
C LEU A 331 14.80 8.64 15.90
N GLY A 332 14.75 9.17 14.69
CA GLY A 332 15.42 10.42 14.31
C GLY A 332 14.91 11.62 15.09
N GLN A 333 13.59 11.78 15.25
CA GLN A 333 13.00 12.85 16.06
C GLN A 333 13.32 12.70 17.55
N GLN A 334 13.28 11.49 18.09
CA GLN A 334 13.59 11.23 19.50
C GLN A 334 15.07 11.51 19.77
N ARG A 335 15.98 11.07 18.88
CA ARG A 335 17.41 11.36 18.97
C ARG A 335 17.68 12.87 18.82
N ALA A 336 17.00 13.56 17.90
CA ALA A 336 17.12 15.01 17.74
C ALA A 336 16.61 15.77 18.97
N MET A 337 15.48 15.33 19.54
CA MET A 337 14.89 15.90 20.75
C MET A 337 15.81 15.69 21.96
N GLN A 338 16.36 14.48 22.14
CA GLN A 338 17.32 14.18 23.21
C GLN A 338 18.60 15.01 23.07
N GLN A 339 19.12 15.17 21.84
CA GLN A 339 20.31 15.96 21.58
C GLN A 339 20.05 17.46 21.81
N GLN A 340 18.85 17.95 21.50
CA GLN A 340 18.44 19.32 21.80
C GLN A 340 18.27 19.55 23.31
N GLN A 341 17.71 18.57 24.03
CA GLN A 341 17.56 18.62 25.49
C GLN A 341 18.92 18.59 26.19
N GLN A 342 19.86 17.77 25.71
CA GLN A 342 21.25 17.76 26.18
C GLN A 342 21.95 19.10 25.95
N ARG A 343 21.76 19.73 24.77
CA ARG A 343 22.32 21.07 24.50
C ARG A 343 21.75 22.15 25.41
N LEU A 344 20.44 22.11 25.67
CA LEU A 344 19.79 23.05 26.58
C LEU A 344 20.27 22.87 28.02
N ASN A 345 20.38 21.63 28.49
CA ASN A 345 20.91 21.33 29.83
C ASN A 345 22.38 21.75 29.95
N ALA A 346 23.23 21.43 28.96
CA ALA A 346 24.63 21.85 28.95
C ALA A 346 24.80 23.39 28.94
N SER A 347 23.94 24.10 28.21
CA SER A 347 23.95 25.57 28.21
C SER A 347 23.47 26.15 29.54
N ARG A 348 22.51 25.50 30.20
CA ARG A 348 22.01 25.92 31.51
C ARG A 348 23.07 25.68 32.58
N ASP A 349 23.72 24.53 32.56
CA ASP A 349 24.83 24.20 33.46
C ASP A 349 26.02 25.15 33.27
N MET A 350 26.36 25.52 32.03
CA MET A 350 27.40 26.52 31.75
C MET A 350 27.04 27.90 32.32
N LYS A 351 25.77 28.31 32.19
CA LYS A 351 25.29 29.60 32.69
C LYS A 351 25.26 29.63 34.21
N ASP A 352 24.78 28.57 34.85
CA ASP A 352 24.77 28.42 36.30
C ASP A 352 26.21 28.38 36.85
N ARG A 353 27.15 27.75 36.13
CA ARG A 353 28.57 27.71 36.52
C ARG A 353 29.25 29.08 36.39
N GLN A 354 28.94 29.84 35.34
CA GLN A 354 29.40 31.23 35.18
C GLN A 354 28.82 32.14 36.26
N GLU A 355 27.53 32.02 36.56
CA GLU A 355 26.88 32.83 37.59
C GLU A 355 27.46 32.52 38.98
N LYS A 356 27.72 31.24 39.26
CA LYS A 356 28.35 30.80 40.52
C LYS A 356 29.81 31.27 40.62
N GLN A 357 30.56 31.28 39.53
CA GLN A 357 31.90 31.89 39.49
C GLN A 357 31.84 33.41 39.67
N ARG A 358 30.86 34.09 39.08
CA ARG A 358 30.67 35.54 39.24
C ARG A 358 30.30 35.90 40.67
N LEU A 359 29.43 35.11 41.31
CA LEU A 359 29.07 35.27 42.72
C LEU A 359 30.26 34.99 43.64
N ALA A 360 31.06 33.97 43.36
CA ALA A 360 32.28 33.68 44.14
C ALA A 360 33.31 34.83 44.05
N LEU A 361 33.55 35.38 42.85
CA LEU A 361 34.43 36.55 42.67
C LEU A 361 33.86 37.82 43.33
N ALA A 362 32.55 38.02 43.29
CA ALA A 362 31.90 39.14 43.96
C ALA A 362 31.96 39.03 45.49
N GLN A 363 32.03 37.80 46.02
CA GLN A 363 32.14 37.54 47.46
C GLN A 363 33.58 37.69 47.97
N GLU A 364 34.60 37.47 47.13
CA GLU A 364 36.01 37.80 47.44
C GLU A 364 36.34 39.29 47.32
N SER A 365 35.52 40.07 46.61
CA SER A 365 35.67 41.53 46.46
C SER A 365 34.97 42.31 47.58
N GLY A 366 34.99 41.76 48.80
CA GLY A 366 34.26 42.25 49.95
C GLY A 366 34.95 43.40 50.69
N GLU A 367 35.03 44.58 50.06
CA GLU A 367 35.04 45.87 50.77
C GLU A 367 34.18 46.88 49.97
N ASP A 368 33.21 47.49 50.67
CA ASP A 368 32.48 48.72 50.31
C ASP A 368 31.50 48.77 49.12
N PHE A 369 30.48 47.91 49.08
CA PHE A 369 29.24 48.24 48.34
C PHE A 369 27.95 48.02 49.14
N ALA A 370 28.04 48.22 50.46
CA ALA A 370 26.87 48.36 51.33
C ALA A 370 26.21 49.74 51.17
N GLN A 371 25.77 50.12 49.96
CA GLN A 371 24.89 51.27 49.72
C GLN A 371 24.51 51.39 48.23
N LEU A 372 23.56 50.56 47.73
CA LEU A 372 22.85 50.96 46.51
C LEU A 372 21.37 50.49 46.53
N ASN A 373 20.51 51.48 46.71
CA ASN A 373 19.13 51.56 46.25
C ASN A 373 18.06 50.60 46.82
N THR A 374 17.74 50.79 48.11
CA THR A 374 16.46 50.32 48.69
C THR A 374 15.32 51.35 48.60
N LYS A 375 15.56 52.55 48.03
CA LYS A 375 14.50 53.53 47.74
C LYS A 375 14.03 53.36 46.30
N LYS A 376 12.75 53.01 46.15
CA LYS A 376 12.00 52.84 44.90
C LYS A 376 12.10 51.46 44.23
N ARG A 377 11.80 50.41 44.99
CA ARG A 377 11.22 49.20 44.39
C ARG A 377 9.76 49.53 44.08
N ASP A 378 9.48 49.90 42.84
CA ASP A 378 8.13 50.18 42.38
C ASP A 378 7.29 48.90 42.59
N ARG A 379 6.25 48.99 43.42
CA ARG A 379 5.41 47.84 43.82
C ARG A 379 4.29 47.55 42.83
N ARG A 380 4.23 48.31 41.73
CA ARG A 380 3.23 48.13 40.68
C ARG A 380 3.42 46.80 39.97
N THR A 381 2.33 46.08 39.78
CA THR A 381 2.28 44.83 39.02
C THR A 381 2.49 45.11 37.54
N ILE A 382 3.09 44.15 36.82
CA ILE A 382 3.42 44.29 35.39
C ILE A 382 2.19 44.66 34.54
N GLU A 383 1.00 44.22 34.96
CA GLU A 383 -0.30 44.53 34.33
C GLU A 383 -0.71 46.01 34.47
N GLU A 384 -0.39 46.68 35.59
CA GLU A 384 -0.67 48.10 35.78
C GLU A 384 0.21 48.98 34.87
N ILE A 385 1.47 48.60 34.69
CA ILE A 385 2.41 49.32 33.82
C ILE A 385 1.99 49.21 32.35
N GLN A 386 1.46 48.04 31.96
CA GLN A 386 0.97 47.82 30.59
C GLN A 386 -0.35 48.56 30.31
N ALA A 387 -1.23 48.68 31.30
CA ALA A 387 -2.46 49.47 31.19
C ALA A 387 -2.16 50.98 31.05
N GLU A 388 -1.17 51.49 31.79
CA GLU A 388 -0.76 52.90 31.74
C GLU A 388 -0.10 53.26 30.39
N MET A 389 0.63 52.32 29.76
CA MET A 389 1.19 52.52 28.41
C MET A 389 0.14 52.51 27.29
N GLN A 390 -1.02 51.89 27.49
CA GLN A 390 -2.06 51.80 26.46
C GLN A 390 -3.04 52.98 26.47
N ASP A 391 -2.99 53.87 27.47
CA ASP A 391 -3.92 55.00 27.59
C ASP A 391 -3.22 56.36 27.38
N PRO A 392 -3.04 56.83 26.12
CA PRO A 392 -2.30 58.05 25.80
C PRO A 392 -2.98 59.36 26.22
N LYS A 393 -4.13 59.31 26.93
CA LYS A 393 -4.88 60.52 27.32
C LYS A 393 -4.48 61.13 28.66
N ARG A 394 -3.61 60.50 29.46
CA ARG A 394 -3.21 61.03 30.80
C ARG A 394 -1.86 61.76 30.85
N GLN A 395 -1.08 61.81 29.78
CA GLN A 395 0.22 62.50 29.76
C GLN A 395 0.16 64.02 29.49
N ARG A 396 -1.01 64.66 29.61
CA ARG A 396 -1.15 66.13 29.47
C ARG A 396 -1.84 66.76 30.68
N SER A 397 -1.22 66.64 31.86
CA SER A 397 -1.45 67.59 32.95
C SER A 397 -0.38 67.40 34.03
N SER A 398 0.80 67.95 33.80
CA SER A 398 1.76 68.33 34.83
C SER A 398 2.82 69.22 34.21
#